data_AF-A0A3D8SEG2-F1
#
_entry.id   AF-A0A3D8SEG2-F1
#
_cell.length_a   1.000
_cell.length_b   1.000
_cell.length_c   1.000
_cell.angle_alpha   90.00
_cell.angle_beta   90.00
_cell.angle_gamma   90.00
#
_symmetry.space_group_name_H-M   'P 1'
#
loop_
_entity.id
_entity.type
_entity.pdbx_description
1 polymer ?
#
loop_
_entity_poly.entity_id
_entity_poly.type
_entity_poly.pdbx_seq_one_letter_code
_entity_poly.pdbx_strand_id
1 'polypeptide(L)'
;MYTKCCFPRHSSFLHRSSTLEKYNLLIVADATASMQDFLTSLNTSLPRIISISALASCFSRLGVIAYRDYTDREELIKFSLGLSPTQESANQPDVIAFTKSLEAGGGGDYPEAAKTALAEAYSLMRPDAKTIP
;
A
#
# COMPACT_ATOMS: atom_id res chain seq x y z
N MET A 1 -47.24 -34.24 -35.38
CA MET A 1 -47.62 -35.11 -34.24
C MET A 1 -46.45 -35.12 -33.25
N TYR A 2 -46.71 -34.61 -32.04
CA TYR A 2 -45.99 -34.78 -30.74
C TYR A 2 -44.47 -34.47 -30.67
N THR A 3 -43.91 -33.70 -29.73
CA THR A 3 -44.42 -32.89 -28.60
C THR A 3 -43.31 -31.93 -28.15
N LYS A 4 -43.71 -30.74 -27.67
CA LYS A 4 -42.88 -29.78 -26.93
C LYS A 4 -42.26 -30.43 -25.68
N CYS A 5 -40.96 -30.25 -25.49
CA CYS A 5 -40.36 -30.17 -24.16
C CYS A 5 -39.98 -28.71 -23.92
N CYS A 6 -40.74 -28.05 -23.06
CA CYS A 6 -40.42 -26.74 -22.50
C CYS A 6 -39.80 -26.98 -21.13
N PHE A 7 -38.56 -26.54 -20.89
CA PHE A 7 -38.04 -26.29 -19.54
C PHE A 7 -37.25 -24.96 -19.57
N PRO A 8 -37.37 -24.12 -18.53
CA PRO A 8 -37.29 -22.68 -18.65
C PRO A 8 -35.85 -22.14 -18.62
N ARG A 9 -35.66 -20.99 -19.28
CA ARG A 9 -34.55 -20.07 -19.01
C ARG A 9 -34.60 -19.67 -17.55
N HIS A 10 -33.58 -20.00 -16.77
CA HIS A 10 -33.03 -19.17 -15.70
C HIS A 10 -31.82 -19.89 -15.10
N SER A 11 -30.63 -19.56 -15.59
CA SER A 11 -29.45 -19.53 -14.73
C SER A 11 -28.89 -18.12 -14.87
N SER A 12 -29.55 -17.19 -14.19
CA SER A 12 -28.91 -15.97 -13.73
C SER A 12 -27.69 -16.39 -12.93
N PHE A 13 -26.53 -16.40 -13.59
CA PHE A 13 -25.24 -16.40 -12.94
C PHE A 13 -25.28 -15.17 -12.03
N LEU A 14 -25.48 -15.40 -10.73
CA LEU A 14 -25.49 -14.35 -9.74
C LEU A 14 -24.13 -13.69 -9.82
N HIS A 15 -24.05 -12.55 -10.51
CA HIS A 15 -23.02 -11.57 -10.25
C HIS A 15 -23.22 -11.17 -8.80
N ARG A 16 -22.50 -11.87 -7.91
CA ARG A 16 -22.31 -11.43 -6.54
C ARG A 16 -21.65 -10.08 -6.67
N SER A 17 -22.44 -9.01 -6.61
CA SER A 17 -21.95 -7.69 -6.26
C SER A 17 -21.52 -7.79 -4.80
N SER A 18 -20.39 -8.46 -4.56
CA SER A 18 -19.57 -8.08 -3.43
C SER A 18 -19.23 -6.64 -3.72
N THR A 19 -19.67 -5.71 -2.87
CA THR A 19 -18.93 -4.47 -2.70
C THR A 19 -17.47 -4.86 -2.63
N LEU A 20 -16.71 -4.65 -3.71
CA LEU A 20 -15.34 -5.13 -3.83
C LEU A 20 -14.60 -4.62 -2.58
N GLU A 21 -14.17 -5.51 -1.70
CA GLU A 21 -13.45 -5.11 -0.49
C GLU A 21 -12.24 -4.30 -0.97
N LYS A 22 -12.22 -3.01 -0.61
CA LYS A 22 -11.14 -2.10 -0.99
C LYS A 22 -10.01 -2.26 0.02
N TYR A 23 -8.93 -2.90 -0.41
CA TYR A 23 -7.72 -3.00 0.40
C TYR A 23 -6.79 -1.82 0.14
N ASN A 24 -6.00 -1.45 1.15
CA ASN A 24 -4.87 -0.53 1.01
C ASN A 24 -3.59 -1.25 1.42
N LEU A 25 -2.47 -0.93 0.76
CA LEU A 25 -1.15 -1.38 1.15
C LEU A 25 -0.36 -0.19 1.69
N LEU A 26 0.09 -0.26 2.94
CA LEU A 26 0.95 0.74 3.55
C LEU A 26 2.22 0.05 4.05
N ILE A 27 3.37 0.41 3.49
CA ILE A 27 4.66 -0.13 3.90
C ILE A 27 5.24 0.81 4.95
N VAL A 28 5.51 0.30 6.16
CA VAL A 28 6.19 1.05 7.21
C VAL A 28 7.62 0.54 7.27
N ALA A 29 8.58 1.37 6.87
CA ALA A 29 9.97 1.03 6.66
C ALA A 29 10.87 1.77 7.66
N ASP A 30 11.78 1.02 8.27
CA ASP A 30 12.92 1.58 8.98
C ASP A 30 13.92 2.15 7.95
N ALA A 31 14.35 3.39 8.16
CA ALA A 31 15.28 4.11 7.31
C ALA A 31 16.55 4.55 8.05
N THR A 32 16.93 3.87 9.14
CA THR A 32 18.24 4.07 9.76
C THR A 32 19.36 3.52 8.90
N ALA A 33 20.60 3.94 9.20
CA ALA A 33 21.78 3.58 8.42
C ALA A 33 21.94 2.06 8.23
N SER A 34 21.51 1.25 9.21
CA SER A 34 21.59 -0.22 9.16
C SER A 34 20.67 -0.84 8.09
N MET A 35 19.65 -0.11 7.64
CA MET A 35 18.61 -0.59 6.72
C MET A 35 18.87 -0.24 5.25
N GLN A 36 20.07 0.22 4.89
CA GLN A 36 20.42 0.62 3.52
C GLN A 36 20.15 -0.47 2.46
N ASP A 37 20.47 -1.73 2.75
CA ASP A 37 20.22 -2.84 1.82
C ASP A 37 18.72 -3.13 1.65
N PHE A 38 17.96 -2.95 2.73
CA PHE A 38 16.50 -3.08 2.69
C PHE A 38 15.87 -1.98 1.82
N LEU A 39 16.26 -0.72 2.01
CA LEU A 39 15.77 0.40 1.19
C LEU A 39 16.13 0.24 -0.28
N THR A 40 17.33 -0.24 -0.59
CA THR A 40 17.75 -0.57 -1.97
C THR A 40 16.87 -1.67 -2.58
N SER A 41 16.56 -2.70 -1.80
CA SER A 41 15.68 -3.79 -2.22
C SER A 41 14.23 -3.33 -2.40
N LEU A 42 13.76 -2.44 -1.53
CA LEU A 42 12.44 -1.81 -1.65
C LEU A 42 12.33 -1.00 -2.94
N ASN A 43 13.35 -0.20 -3.27
CA ASN A 43 13.39 0.61 -4.49
C ASN A 43 13.32 -0.22 -5.78
N THR A 44 13.92 -1.40 -5.78
CA THR A 44 13.90 -2.30 -6.95
C THR A 44 12.64 -3.15 -7.03
N SER A 45 12.05 -3.50 -5.88
CA SER A 45 10.91 -4.41 -5.81
C SER A 45 9.56 -3.70 -5.88
N LEU A 46 9.46 -2.48 -5.35
CA LEU A 46 8.20 -1.75 -5.26
C LEU A 46 7.51 -1.50 -6.61
N PRO A 47 8.22 -1.11 -7.70
CA PRO A 47 7.59 -1.00 -9.02
C PRO A 47 6.95 -2.30 -9.47
N ARG A 48 7.58 -3.45 -9.18
CA ARG A 48 7.05 -4.78 -9.54
C ARG A 48 5.82 -5.13 -8.72
N ILE A 49 5.83 -4.82 -7.42
CA ILE A 49 4.67 -4.99 -6.53
C ILE A 49 3.49 -4.17 -7.05
N ILE A 50 3.72 -2.92 -7.45
CA ILE A 50 2.69 -2.04 -8.03
C ILE A 50 2.13 -2.65 -9.32
N SER A 51 3.00 -3.09 -10.25
CA SER A 51 2.55 -3.69 -11.53
C SER A 51 1.68 -4.94 -11.32
N ILE A 52 2.10 -5.85 -10.44
CA ILE A 52 1.32 -7.07 -10.13
C ILE A 52 0.01 -6.71 -9.45
N SER A 53 0.04 -5.75 -8.50
CA SER A 53 -1.15 -5.30 -7.77
C SER A 53 -2.18 -4.64 -8.67
N ALA A 54 -1.74 -3.88 -9.69
CA ALA A 54 -2.60 -3.27 -10.68
C ALA A 54 -3.28 -4.32 -11.57
N LEU A 55 -2.52 -5.31 -12.06
CA LEU A 55 -3.06 -6.42 -12.86
C LEU A 55 -4.10 -7.25 -12.10
N ALA A 56 -3.81 -7.56 -10.83
CA ALA A 56 -4.69 -8.36 -9.99
C ALA A 56 -5.80 -7.53 -9.32
N SER A 57 -5.78 -6.20 -9.46
CA SER A 57 -6.71 -5.26 -8.79
C SER A 57 -6.79 -5.48 -7.28
N CYS A 58 -5.66 -5.84 -6.65
CA CYS A 58 -5.59 -6.21 -5.23
C CYS A 58 -5.75 -5.03 -4.27
N PHE A 59 -5.23 -3.86 -4.65
CA PHE A 59 -5.21 -2.69 -3.77
C PHE A 59 -5.82 -1.48 -4.44
N SER A 60 -6.52 -0.67 -3.66
CA SER A 60 -7.10 0.60 -4.08
C SER A 60 -6.21 1.80 -3.76
N ARG A 61 -5.26 1.64 -2.81
CA ARG A 61 -4.28 2.65 -2.44
C ARG A 61 -2.98 2.00 -2.01
N LEU A 62 -1.85 2.58 -2.38
CA LEU A 62 -0.52 2.24 -1.90
C LEU A 62 0.19 3.46 -1.30
N GLY A 63 0.94 3.25 -0.21
CA GLY A 63 1.80 4.27 0.40
C GLY A 63 3.00 3.66 1.12
N VAL A 64 3.95 4.53 1.48
CA VAL A 64 5.16 4.19 2.23
C VAL A 64 5.38 5.24 3.33
N ILE A 65 5.61 4.78 4.54
CA ILE A 65 6.11 5.57 5.68
C ILE A 65 7.53 5.09 5.95
N ALA A 66 8.46 6.02 6.00
CA ALA A 66 9.82 5.78 6.46
C ALA A 66 9.98 6.44 7.83
N TYR A 67 10.52 5.71 8.80
CA TYR A 67 10.84 6.25 10.12
C TYR A 67 12.32 6.06 10.44
N ARG A 68 12.80 6.84 11.41
CA ARG A 68 14.17 6.77 11.92
C ARG A 68 14.18 6.75 13.45
N ASP A 69 15.35 6.97 14.02
CA ASP A 69 15.57 7.08 15.45
C ASP A 69 15.00 8.40 16.00
N TYR A 70 14.63 8.41 17.28
CA TYR A 70 14.13 9.59 17.99
C TYR A 70 15.16 10.72 18.08
N THR A 71 16.45 10.40 17.94
CA THR A 71 17.53 11.38 17.87
C THR A 71 17.53 12.17 16.56
N ASP A 72 16.96 11.61 15.49
CA ASP A 72 16.90 12.20 14.15
C ASP A 72 15.66 13.10 13.99
N ARG A 73 15.49 14.08 14.89
CA ARG A 73 14.25 14.88 15.04
C ARG A 73 13.75 15.54 13.76
N GLU A 74 14.64 15.94 12.86
CA GLU A 74 14.28 16.61 11.60
C GLU A 74 13.81 15.62 10.51
N GLU A 75 14.14 14.33 10.65
CA GLU A 75 13.80 13.28 9.68
C GLU A 75 13.09 12.08 10.33
N LEU A 76 12.50 12.29 11.50
CA LEU A 76 11.92 11.25 12.35
C LEU A 76 10.89 10.39 11.61
N ILE A 77 10.03 11.05 10.83
CA ILE A 77 9.01 10.42 9.98
C ILE A 77 8.98 11.15 8.64
N LYS A 78 9.20 10.42 7.55
CA LYS A 78 8.92 10.84 6.18
C LYS A 78 7.84 9.92 5.63
N PHE A 79 6.84 10.44 4.95
CA PHE A 79 5.82 9.59 4.33
C PHE A 79 5.39 10.10 2.97
N SER A 80 4.99 9.16 2.12
CA SER A 80 4.28 9.43 0.87
C SER A 80 3.14 8.44 0.72
N LEU A 81 1.96 8.98 0.41
CA LEU A 81 0.73 8.23 0.38
C LEU A 81 -0.04 8.58 -0.89
N GLY A 82 0.16 7.81 -1.96
CA GLY A 82 -0.13 8.36 -3.28
C GLY A 82 -0.12 7.42 -4.46
N LEU A 83 -0.67 6.21 -4.38
CA LEU A 83 -1.00 5.49 -5.62
C LEU A 83 -2.36 4.83 -5.52
N SER A 84 -3.35 5.33 -6.27
CA SER A 84 -4.48 4.52 -6.71
C SER A 84 -4.04 3.83 -8.00
N PRO A 85 -3.78 2.51 -8.01
CA PRO A 85 -3.25 1.82 -9.20
C PRO A 85 -4.18 1.89 -10.42
N THR A 86 -5.41 2.40 -10.25
CA THR A 86 -6.42 2.57 -11.29
C THR A 86 -6.72 4.02 -11.66
N GLN A 87 -6.16 5.01 -10.96
CA GLN A 87 -6.41 6.44 -11.25
C GLN A 87 -5.10 7.20 -11.36
N GLU A 88 -4.69 7.48 -12.59
CA GLU A 88 -3.68 8.50 -12.90
C GLU A 88 -4.30 9.89 -12.65
N SER A 89 -4.25 10.33 -11.39
CA SER A 89 -4.52 11.73 -11.05
C SER A 89 -3.20 12.49 -11.05
N ALA A 90 -3.15 13.60 -11.78
CA ALA A 90 -1.99 14.48 -11.89
C ALA A 90 -1.49 15.05 -10.54
N ASN A 91 -2.23 14.85 -9.45
CA ASN A 91 -1.91 15.33 -8.11
C ASN A 91 -1.54 14.21 -7.12
N GLN A 92 -1.37 12.96 -7.56
CA GLN A 92 -0.95 11.89 -6.64
C GLN A 92 0.56 11.93 -6.38
N PRO A 93 1.00 11.91 -5.09
CA PRO A 93 2.41 11.81 -4.75
C PRO A 93 3.02 10.55 -5.38
N ASP A 94 4.05 10.69 -6.20
CA ASP A 94 4.72 9.52 -6.79
C ASP A 94 5.45 8.73 -5.68
N VAL A 95 4.85 7.61 -5.27
CA VAL A 95 5.41 6.74 -4.23
C VAL A 95 6.72 6.09 -4.69
N ILE A 96 6.92 5.90 -6.00
CA ILE A 96 8.18 5.39 -6.55
C ILE A 96 9.25 6.48 -6.43
N ALA A 97 8.94 7.73 -6.76
CA ALA A 97 9.87 8.84 -6.57
C ALA A 97 10.21 9.04 -5.08
N PHE A 98 9.22 8.96 -4.20
CA PHE A 98 9.44 9.05 -2.75
C PHE A 98 10.38 7.95 -2.25
N THR A 99 10.12 6.69 -2.59
CA THR A 99 10.98 5.59 -2.15
C THR A 99 12.40 5.72 -2.68
N LYS A 100 12.58 6.14 -3.93
CA LYS A 100 13.90 6.44 -4.51
C LYS A 100 14.63 7.58 -3.81
N SER A 101 13.90 8.51 -3.20
CA SER A 101 14.48 9.61 -2.40
C SER A 101 14.82 9.21 -0.96
N LEU A 102 14.45 8.00 -0.51
CA LEU A 102 14.81 7.53 0.82
C LEU A 102 16.28 7.16 0.86
N GLU A 103 17.01 7.86 1.72
CA GLU A 103 18.38 7.53 2.08
C GLU A 103 18.37 6.88 3.47
N ALA A 104 19.24 5.90 3.69
CA ALA A 104 19.47 5.39 5.03
C ALA A 104 20.35 6.38 5.79
N GLY A 105 19.99 6.71 7.02
CA GLY A 105 20.79 7.67 7.79
C GLY A 105 20.35 7.79 9.23
N GLY A 106 21.20 8.42 10.03
CA GLY A 106 20.97 8.53 11.46
C GLY A 106 21.10 7.20 12.18
N GLY A 107 20.41 7.09 13.32
CA GLY A 107 20.57 6.01 14.28
C GLY A 107 21.59 6.36 15.38
N GLY A 108 21.31 5.90 16.59
CA GLY A 108 22.21 6.08 17.71
C GLY A 108 21.85 5.23 18.92
N ASP A 109 20.58 5.23 19.31
CA ASP A 109 20.10 4.53 20.48
C ASP A 109 18.91 3.61 20.17
N TYR A 110 18.92 2.43 20.79
CA TYR A 110 17.74 1.61 20.83
C TYR A 110 16.81 2.13 21.93
N PRO A 111 15.51 2.33 21.68
CA PRO A 111 14.72 1.86 20.53
C PRO A 111 14.36 2.94 19.50
N GLU A 112 14.28 2.52 18.23
CA GLU A 112 13.83 3.36 17.12
C GLU A 112 12.34 3.76 17.15
N ALA A 113 11.93 4.73 16.31
CA ALA A 113 10.59 5.33 16.32
C ALA A 113 9.49 4.51 15.62
N ALA A 114 9.62 3.18 15.58
CA ALA A 114 8.63 2.27 14.96
C ALA A 114 7.21 2.46 15.53
N LYS A 115 7.10 2.70 16.84
CA LYS A 115 5.80 2.94 17.50
C LYS A 115 5.13 4.22 17.01
N THR A 116 5.92 5.28 16.82
CA THR A 116 5.43 6.56 16.29
C THR A 116 4.98 6.38 14.85
N ALA A 117 5.75 5.64 14.04
CA ALA A 117 5.42 5.35 12.66
C ALA A 117 4.11 4.56 12.54
N LEU A 118 3.86 3.59 13.42
CA LEU A 118 2.61 2.83 13.46
C LEU A 118 1.42 3.68 13.91
N ALA A 119 1.61 4.62 14.85
CA ALA A 119 0.55 5.55 15.24
C ALA A 119 0.18 6.51 14.10
N GLU A 120 1.16 6.97 13.32
CA GLU A 120 0.93 7.76 12.12
C GLU A 120 0.23 6.92 11.03
N ALA A 121 0.69 5.69 10.81
CA ALA A 121 0.07 4.75 9.89
C ALA A 121 -1.40 4.53 10.21
N TYR A 122 -1.73 4.35 11.49
CA TYR A 122 -3.11 4.22 11.97
C TYR A 122 -3.94 5.47 11.68
N SER A 123 -3.37 6.66 11.87
CA SER A 123 -4.05 7.93 11.60
C SER A 123 -4.36 8.15 10.11
N LEU A 124 -3.60 7.52 9.21
CA LEU A 124 -3.79 7.56 7.76
C LEU A 124 -4.76 6.48 7.24
N MET A 125 -5.20 5.55 8.08
CA MET A 125 -6.17 4.51 7.70
C MET A 125 -7.54 5.11 7.44
N ARG A 126 -8.18 4.69 6.34
CA ARG A 126 -9.55 5.12 6.05
C ARG A 126 -10.56 4.25 6.79
N PRO A 127 -11.66 4.83 7.30
CA PRO A 127 -12.72 4.06 7.96
C PRO A 127 -13.51 3.15 7.00
N ASP A 128 -13.48 3.44 5.69
CA ASP A 128 -14.23 2.71 4.65
C ASP A 128 -13.42 1.60 3.95
N ALA A 129 -12.16 1.42 4.33
CA ALA A 129 -11.26 0.43 3.74
C ALA A 129 -10.76 -0.54 4.81
N LYS A 130 -10.67 -1.82 4.43
CA LYS A 130 -10.25 -2.87 5.36
C LYS A 130 -8.74 -2.88 5.48
N THR A 131 -8.23 -2.57 6.67
CA THR A 131 -6.83 -2.81 7.03
C THR A 131 -6.74 -4.21 7.62
N ILE A 132 -5.83 -5.03 7.08
CA ILE A 132 -5.46 -6.30 7.70
C ILE A 132 -4.21 -6.02 8.53
N PRO A 133 -4.25 -6.23 9.85
CA PRO A 133 -3.09 -6.02 10.74
C PRO A 133 -1.98 -7.05 10.52
#